data_AF-A0AAV7PLG2-F1
#
_entry.id   AF-A0AAV7PLG2-F1
#
_cell.length_a   1.000
_cell.length_b   1.000
_cell.length_c   1.000
_cell.angle_alpha   90.00
_cell.angle_beta   90.00
_cell.angle_gamma   90.00
#
_symmetry.space_group_name_H-M   'P 1'
#
loop_
_entity.id
_entity.type
_entity.pdbx_description
1 polymer ?
#
loop_
_entity_poly.entity_id
_entity_poly.type
_entity_poly.pdbx_seq_one_letter_code
_entity_poly.pdbx_strand_id
1 'polypeptide(L)'
;MFSNVLSRVLSALLKHMQSYIVFPQLEDLPTVKGDFYALGHIPNIIGAIDGTHVALVPPQDEQVYRNRKSYHSMNVQMVCLADQYISHVNAKFPGSEDGPAGGLVAAVEPVDSGEEEEDIDNSNNVIQQYFQ
;
A
#
# COMPACT_ATOMS: atom_id res chain seq x y z
N MET A 1 15.65 -5.58 -27.71
CA MET A 1 16.83 -5.09 -26.96
C MET A 1 16.33 -4.02 -26.00
N PHE A 2 16.23 -4.33 -24.70
CA PHE A 2 15.77 -3.34 -23.71
C PHE A 2 16.84 -2.27 -23.49
N SER A 3 16.42 -1.03 -23.27
CA SER A 3 17.33 0.11 -23.10
C SER A 3 18.12 -0.02 -21.78
N ASN A 4 19.45 0.02 -21.85
CA ASN A 4 20.31 0.10 -20.67
C ASN A 4 20.03 1.35 -19.82
N VAL A 5 19.46 2.41 -20.42
CA VAL A 5 19.07 3.62 -19.69
C VAL A 5 17.90 3.31 -18.74
N LEU A 6 16.92 2.52 -19.19
CA LEU A 6 15.78 2.13 -18.35
C LEU A 6 16.25 1.39 -17.12
N SER A 7 17.11 0.38 -17.29
CA SER A 7 17.65 -0.39 -16.17
C SER A 7 18.42 0.50 -15.18
N ARG A 8 19.25 1.42 -15.68
CA ARG A 8 20.03 2.35 -14.83
C ARG A 8 19.13 3.29 -14.05
N VAL A 9 18.11 3.88 -14.70
CA VAL A 9 17.16 4.77 -14.04
C VAL A 9 16.35 4.01 -13.00
N LEU A 10 15.83 2.83 -13.34
CA LEU A 10 15.06 2.00 -12.41
C LEU A 10 15.90 1.62 -11.19
N SER A 11 17.14 1.16 -11.37
CA SER A 11 18.03 0.85 -10.24
C SER A 11 18.30 2.07 -9.36
N ALA A 12 18.46 3.26 -9.94
CA ALA A 12 18.63 4.49 -9.15
C ALA A 12 17.36 4.84 -8.36
N LEU A 13 16.18 4.74 -8.98
CA LEU A 13 14.90 4.97 -8.31
C LEU A 13 14.69 3.98 -7.16
N LEU A 14 14.86 2.68 -7.42
CA LEU A 14 14.73 1.63 -6.40
C LEU A 14 15.66 1.86 -5.21
N LYS A 15 16.90 2.33 -5.46
CA LYS A 15 17.86 2.65 -4.40
C LYS A 15 17.41 3.81 -3.50
N HIS A 16 16.68 4.78 -4.05
CA HIS A 16 16.20 5.94 -3.30
C HIS A 16 14.80 5.76 -2.73
N MET A 17 13.97 4.88 -3.30
CA MET A 17 12.58 4.67 -2.88
C MET A 17 12.44 4.37 -1.38
N GLN A 18 13.34 3.58 -0.80
CA GLN A 18 13.30 3.23 0.63
C GLN A 18 13.52 4.43 1.56
N SER A 19 14.01 5.56 1.05
CA SER A 19 14.16 6.80 1.82
C SER A 19 12.92 7.71 1.77
N TYR A 20 11.96 7.42 0.88
CA TYR A 20 10.78 8.27 0.65
C TYR A 20 9.45 7.55 0.87
N ILE A 21 9.40 6.25 0.61
CA ILE A 21 8.20 5.41 0.80
C ILE A 21 8.45 4.57 2.05
N VAL A 22 8.06 5.13 3.20
CA VAL A 22 8.25 4.52 4.51
C VAL A 22 6.91 4.50 5.22
N PHE A 23 6.51 3.32 5.70
CA PHE A 23 5.30 3.19 6.50
C PHE A 23 5.56 3.71 7.93
N PRO A 24 4.62 4.46 8.54
CA PRO A 24 4.76 4.96 9.89
C PRO A 24 5.13 3.86 10.89
N GLN A 25 6.08 4.16 11.77
CA GLN A 25 6.39 3.30 12.90
C GLN A 25 5.47 3.62 14.08
N LEU A 26 5.53 2.80 15.12
CA LEU A 26 4.69 2.96 16.32
C LEU A 26 4.79 4.38 16.93
N GLU A 27 5.99 4.95 16.92
CA GLU A 27 6.26 6.30 17.41
C GLU A 27 5.61 7.41 16.58
N ASP A 28 5.32 7.16 15.30
CA ASP A 28 4.69 8.11 14.39
C ASP A 28 3.15 8.09 14.48
N LEU A 29 2.57 6.99 14.98
CA LEU A 29 1.11 6.78 14.96
C LEU A 29 0.29 7.87 15.66
N PRO A 30 0.69 8.44 16.81
CA PRO A 30 -0.06 9.53 17.42
C PRO A 30 -0.21 10.73 16.50
N THR A 31 0.86 11.08 15.77
CA THR A 31 0.87 12.18 14.80
C THR A 31 -0.03 11.85 13.62
N VAL A 32 0.16 10.68 13.01
CA VAL A 32 -0.64 10.26 11.84
C VAL A 32 -2.14 10.23 12.15
N LYS A 33 -2.53 9.65 13.30
CA LYS A 33 -3.92 9.63 13.76
C LYS A 33 -4.47 11.04 13.96
N GLY A 34 -3.67 11.94 14.53
CA GLY A 34 -4.01 13.35 14.71
C GLY A 34 -4.25 14.07 13.38
N ASP A 35 -3.40 13.86 12.39
CA ASP A 35 -3.49 14.51 11.08
C ASP A 35 -4.75 14.06 10.31
N PHE A 36 -5.05 12.76 10.31
CA PHE A 36 -6.30 12.27 9.70
C PHE A 36 -7.55 12.76 10.43
N TYR A 37 -7.51 12.82 11.77
CA TYR A 37 -8.62 13.37 12.54
C TYR A 37 -8.85 14.85 12.23
N ALA A 38 -7.79 15.63 12.02
CA ALA A 38 -7.88 17.02 11.61
C ALA A 38 -8.49 17.20 10.21
N LEU A 39 -8.27 16.26 9.28
CA LEU A 39 -8.81 16.31 7.93
C LEU A 39 -10.28 15.93 7.82
N GLY A 40 -10.72 14.88 8.52
CA GLY A 40 -12.02 14.26 8.29
C GLY A 40 -12.81 13.89 9.54
N HIS A 41 -12.30 14.18 10.73
CA HIS A 41 -12.89 13.82 12.03
C HIS A 41 -13.13 12.31 12.21
N ILE A 42 -12.38 11.48 11.50
CA ILE A 42 -12.40 10.04 11.66
C ILE A 42 -11.22 9.65 12.56
N PRO A 43 -11.48 9.07 13.75
CA PRO A 43 -10.42 8.68 14.67
C PRO A 43 -9.65 7.46 14.17
N ASN A 44 -8.43 7.28 14.70
CA ASN A 44 -7.63 6.05 14.54
C ASN A 44 -7.24 5.64 13.11
N ILE A 45 -7.32 6.55 12.14
CA ILE A 45 -6.78 6.29 10.80
C ILE A 45 -5.26 6.37 10.82
N ILE A 46 -4.61 5.35 10.25
CA ILE A 46 -3.14 5.29 10.09
C ILE A 46 -2.68 5.33 8.61
N GLY A 47 -3.64 5.41 7.69
CA GLY A 47 -3.38 5.50 6.25
C GLY A 47 -4.67 5.37 5.43
N ALA A 48 -4.68 5.98 4.25
CA ALA A 48 -5.73 5.83 3.24
C ALA A 48 -5.24 4.86 2.16
N ILE A 49 -6.04 3.83 1.85
CA ILE A 49 -5.68 2.78 0.90
C ILE A 49 -6.51 2.92 -0.38
N ASP A 50 -5.86 2.84 -1.53
CA ASP A 50 -6.54 2.74 -2.82
C ASP A 50 -5.81 1.79 -3.77
N GLY A 51 -6.56 1.20 -4.69
CA GLY A 51 -6.06 0.31 -5.74
C GLY A 51 -6.22 0.93 -7.12
N THR A 52 -5.16 0.96 -7.91
CA THR A 52 -5.18 1.50 -9.27
C THR A 52 -4.72 0.47 -10.30
N HIS A 53 -5.41 0.44 -11.44
CA HIS A 53 -5.02 -0.41 -12.56
C HIS A 53 -4.01 0.31 -13.46
N VAL A 54 -2.77 -0.15 -13.47
CA VAL A 54 -1.72 0.35 -14.36
C VAL A 54 -1.71 -0.47 -15.63
N ALA A 55 -2.04 0.15 -16.76
CA ALA A 55 -2.08 -0.52 -18.06
C ALA A 55 -0.70 -1.07 -18.46
N LEU A 56 -0.68 -2.26 -19.03
CA LEU A 56 0.56 -2.91 -19.48
C LEU A 56 0.33 -3.74 -20.75
N VAL A 57 1.44 -4.13 -21.38
CA VAL A 57 1.44 -5.17 -22.42
C VAL A 57 1.84 -6.49 -21.73
N PRO A 58 0.96 -7.51 -21.70
CA PRO A 58 1.21 -8.72 -20.92
C PRO A 58 2.33 -9.56 -21.57
N PRO A 59 3.28 -10.10 -20.77
CA PRO A 59 4.40 -10.87 -21.30
C PRO A 59 4.01 -12.28 -21.75
N GLN A 60 3.13 -12.98 -20.99
CA GLN A 60 2.52 -14.28 -21.29
C GLN A 60 1.41 -14.54 -20.26
N ASP A 61 0.38 -15.30 -20.66
CA ASP A 61 -0.92 -15.45 -19.97
C ASP A 61 -1.73 -14.14 -19.88
N GLU A 62 -2.31 -13.76 -21.03
CA GLU A 62 -3.09 -12.54 -21.21
C GLU A 62 -4.27 -12.41 -20.23
N GLN A 63 -4.87 -13.54 -19.83
CA GLN A 63 -6.14 -13.55 -19.10
C GLN A 63 -5.98 -13.07 -17.66
N VAL A 64 -4.89 -13.43 -16.97
CA VAL A 64 -4.69 -12.97 -15.59
C VAL A 64 -4.45 -11.46 -15.50
N TYR A 65 -4.01 -10.81 -16.57
CA TYR A 65 -3.86 -9.35 -16.60
C TYR A 65 -5.12 -8.62 -17.06
N ARG A 66 -6.12 -9.34 -17.58
CA ARG A 66 -7.33 -8.75 -18.13
C ARG A 66 -8.27 -8.31 -17.01
N ASN A 67 -8.48 -7.01 -16.90
CA ASN A 67 -9.39 -6.44 -15.91
C ASN A 67 -10.86 -6.44 -16.41
N ARG A 68 -11.78 -6.02 -15.53
CA ARG A 68 -13.22 -5.84 -15.85
C ARG A 68 -13.49 -4.86 -16.99
N LYS A 69 -12.59 -3.90 -17.24
CA LYS A 69 -12.65 -2.95 -18.36
C LYS A 69 -12.09 -3.52 -19.67
N SER A 70 -11.79 -4.83 -19.71
CA SER A 70 -11.31 -5.56 -20.88
C SER A 70 -9.98 -5.05 -21.46
N TYR A 71 -9.10 -4.50 -20.62
CA TYR A 71 -7.71 -4.21 -20.99
C TYR A 71 -6.72 -4.85 -20.00
N HIS A 72 -5.46 -4.97 -20.42
CA HIS A 72 -4.41 -5.58 -19.59
C HIS A 72 -3.82 -4.58 -18.62
N SER A 73 -3.74 -4.97 -17.35
CA SER A 73 -3.23 -4.11 -16.28
C SER A 73 -2.60 -4.92 -15.15
N MET A 74 -1.77 -4.25 -14.35
CA MET A 74 -1.44 -4.67 -12.99
C MET A 74 -2.32 -3.92 -12.01
N ASN A 75 -2.76 -4.61 -10.95
CA ASN A 75 -3.37 -3.97 -9.81
C ASN A 75 -2.26 -3.48 -8.87
N VAL A 76 -2.24 -2.16 -8.63
CA VAL A 76 -1.27 -1.51 -7.75
C VAL A 76 -2.02 -0.91 -6.57
N GLN A 77 -1.79 -1.46 -5.38
CA GLN A 77 -2.29 -0.89 -4.13
C GLN A 77 -1.29 0.12 -3.60
N MET A 78 -1.78 1.24 -3.10
CA MET A 78 -0.98 2.25 -2.41
C MET A 78 -1.62 2.63 -1.09
N VAL A 79 -0.77 3.03 -0.14
CA VAL A 79 -1.20 3.68 1.10
C VAL A 79 -0.66 5.10 1.12
N CYS A 80 -1.52 6.06 1.42
CA CYS A 80 -1.17 7.47 1.56
C CYS A 80 -1.45 7.94 2.98
N LEU A 81 -0.62 8.87 3.46
CA LEU A 81 -0.85 9.59 4.72
C LEU A 81 -1.73 10.83 4.49
N ALA A 82 -2.11 11.49 5.59
CA ALA A 82 -2.96 12.67 5.59
C ALA A 82 -2.40 13.83 4.74
N ASP A 83 -1.08 13.97 4.71
CA ASP A 83 -0.33 14.96 3.94
C ASP A 83 -0.08 14.57 2.47
N GLN A 84 -0.74 13.50 2.00
CA GLN A 84 -0.70 12.97 0.63
C GLN A 84 0.64 12.33 0.23
N TYR A 85 1.55 12.06 1.17
CA TYR A 85 2.71 11.23 0.88
C TYR A 85 2.34 9.75 0.79
N ILE A 86 2.94 9.07 -0.19
CA ILE A 86 2.81 7.62 -0.36
C ILE A 86 3.74 6.94 0.64
N SER A 87 3.16 6.18 1.57
CA SER A 87 3.89 5.46 2.61
C SER A 87 4.10 3.98 2.29
N HIS A 88 3.32 3.43 1.37
CA HIS A 88 3.45 2.04 0.93
C HIS A 88 2.92 1.81 -0.49
N VAL A 89 3.52 0.88 -1.23
CA VAL A 89 3.10 0.48 -2.58
C VAL A 89 3.26 -1.02 -2.76
N ASN A 90 2.22 -1.70 -3.23
CA ASN A 90 2.25 -3.10 -3.64
C ASN A 90 1.77 -3.22 -5.09
N ALA A 91 2.66 -3.64 -6.00
CA ALA A 91 2.41 -3.79 -7.43
C ALA A 91 2.60 -5.25 -7.91
N LYS A 92 2.38 -6.23 -7.02
CA LYS A 92 2.66 -7.65 -7.31
C LYS A 92 1.51 -8.39 -7.99
N PHE A 93 0.32 -7.79 -8.07
CA PHE A 93 -0.89 -8.49 -8.49
C PHE A 93 -1.28 -8.16 -9.94
N PRO A 94 -1.68 -9.18 -10.72
CA PRO A 94 -2.17 -8.96 -12.06
C PRO A 94 -3.60 -8.36 -12.01
N GLY A 95 -4.06 -7.80 -13.12
CA GLY A 95 -5.28 -6.99 -13.17
C GLY A 95 -6.60 -7.76 -13.20
N SER A 96 -6.59 -9.10 -13.27
CA SER A 96 -7.81 -9.89 -13.11
C SER A 96 -8.28 -9.86 -11.66
N GLU A 97 -9.59 -9.90 -11.46
CA GLU A 97 -10.22 -9.92 -10.13
C GLU A 97 -10.01 -11.26 -9.40
N ASP A 98 -9.49 -12.29 -10.10
CA ASP A 98 -9.30 -13.67 -9.62
C ASP A 98 -7.89 -13.97 -9.06
N GLY A 99 -7.06 -12.94 -8.82
CA GLY A 99 -5.82 -13.11 -8.04
C GLY A 99 -6.13 -13.55 -6.59
N PRO A 100 -5.20 -14.23 -5.89
CA PRO A 100 -5.44 -14.64 -4.51
C PRO A 100 -5.90 -13.42 -3.71
N ALA A 101 -7.02 -13.58 -3.00
CA ALA A 101 -7.76 -12.54 -2.29
C ALA A 101 -6.93 -11.83 -1.21
N GLY A 102 -6.02 -10.95 -1.62
CA GLY A 102 -5.24 -10.06 -0.75
C GLY A 102 -5.60 -8.58 -0.95
N GLY A 103 -6.70 -8.29 -1.65
CA GLY A 103 -7.13 -6.93 -1.93
C GLY A 103 -7.91 -6.32 -0.77
N LEU A 104 -7.39 -5.22 -0.21
CA LEU A 104 -7.91 -4.40 0.89
C LEU A 104 -7.86 -5.04 2.28
N VAL A 105 -6.70 -4.91 2.94
CA VAL A 105 -6.67 -4.82 4.39
C VAL A 105 -6.55 -3.36 4.80
N ALA A 106 -7.66 -2.76 5.23
CA ALA A 106 -7.63 -1.51 5.98
C ALA A 106 -7.28 -1.85 7.44
N ALA A 107 -6.07 -1.51 7.88
CA ALA A 107 -5.78 -1.41 9.30
C ALA A 107 -6.42 -0.10 9.80
N VAL A 108 -7.70 -0.16 10.16
CA VAL A 108 -8.27 0.80 11.10
C VAL A 108 -8.00 0.20 12.46
N GLU A 109 -7.16 0.83 13.28
CA GLU A 109 -7.09 0.47 14.70
C GLU A 109 -8.51 0.62 15.27
N PRO A 110 -9.08 -0.42 15.91
CA PRO A 110 -10.43 -0.34 16.44
C PRO A 110 -10.59 0.89 17.34
N VAL A 111 -11.77 1.50 17.33
CA VAL A 111 -12.10 2.56 18.28
C VAL A 111 -12.01 1.93 19.66
N ASP A 112 -10.98 2.33 20.40
CA ASP A 112 -10.65 1.81 21.72
C ASP A 112 -11.83 2.05 22.66
N SER A 113 -12.62 1.00 22.88
CA SER A 113 -13.63 0.94 23.93
C SER A 113 -12.97 0.45 25.22
N GLY A 114 -11.90 1.11 25.65
CA GLY A 114 -11.41 1.11 27.02
C GLY A 114 -11.00 -0.25 27.60
N GLU A 115 -10.32 -1.11 26.85
CA GLU A 115 -9.76 -2.36 27.42
C GLU A 115 -8.31 -2.61 26.96
N GLU A 116 -7.40 -2.42 27.93
CA GLU A 116 -6.05 -2.99 28.16
C GLU A 116 -5.01 -3.05 27.03
N GLU A 117 -3.87 -2.36 27.27
CA GLU A 117 -2.60 -2.43 26.53
C GLU A 117 -2.10 -3.88 26.38
N GLU A 118 -2.31 -4.50 25.22
CA GLU A 118 -1.59 -5.71 24.80
C GLU A 118 -0.31 -5.36 24.04
N ASP A 119 0.81 -5.75 24.64
CA ASP A 119 2.19 -5.85 24.15
C ASP A 119 2.53 -5.27 22.76
N ILE A 120 3.15 -4.09 22.82
CA ILE A 120 3.79 -3.27 21.76
C ILE A 120 4.64 -4.08 20.74
N ASP A 121 5.21 -5.22 21.13
CA ASP A 121 6.07 -6.03 20.24
C ASP A 121 5.25 -6.84 19.22
N ASN A 122 3.96 -7.08 19.48
CA ASN A 122 3.08 -7.85 18.60
C ASN A 122 2.47 -6.99 17.47
N SER A 123 2.28 -5.69 17.70
CA SER A 123 1.70 -4.76 16.72
C SER A 123 2.58 -4.58 15.46
N ASN A 124 3.91 -4.65 15.61
CA ASN A 124 4.84 -4.61 14.48
C ASN A 124 4.66 -5.81 13.54
N ASN A 125 4.34 -6.99 14.08
CA ASN A 125 4.03 -8.17 13.28
C ASN A 125 2.65 -8.06 12.61
N VAL A 126 1.66 -7.53 13.33
CA VAL A 126 0.28 -7.39 12.82
C VAL A 126 0.22 -6.42 11.63
N ILE A 127 0.86 -5.24 11.74
CA ILE A 127 0.89 -4.24 10.65
C ILE A 127 1.66 -4.78 9.44
N GLN A 128 2.81 -5.43 9.64
CA GLN A 128 3.59 -6.04 8.55
C GLN A 128 2.87 -7.23 7.90
N GLN A 129 2.08 -7.99 8.67
CA GLN A 129 1.27 -9.10 8.16
C GLN A 129 0.11 -8.63 7.29
N TYR A 130 -0.43 -7.43 7.55
CA TYR A 130 -1.50 -6.84 6.75
C TYR A 130 -1.05 -6.28 5.38
N PHE A 131 0.25 -6.10 5.14
CA PHE A 131 0.78 -5.47 3.93
C PHE A 131 1.64 -6.39 3.03
N GLN A 132 1.66 -7.72 3.24
CA GLN A 132 2.47 -8.67 2.45
C GLN A 132 1.99 -8.86 0.99
#